data_AF-A0A183FDE7-F1
#
_entry.id   AF-A0A183FDE7-F1
#
_cell.length_a   1.000
_cell.length_b   1.000
_cell.length_c   1.000
_cell.angle_alpha   90.00
_cell.angle_beta   90.00
_cell.angle_gamma   90.00
#
_symmetry.space_group_name_H-M   'P 1'
#
loop_
_entity.id
_entity.type
_entity.pdbx_description
1 polymer ?
#
loop_
_entity_poly.entity_id
_entity_poly.type
_entity_poly.pdbx_seq_one_letter_code
_entity_poly.pdbx_strand_id
1 'polypeptide(L)'
;LATTSHIFNSCPFVFQLFLGMFIAILALMLRNVSLPWVFLGRKFSTGVLKYWFKFVMDFVFLVVPVLLVMTIFSQSLLLLACVLTTCLVTLLLFIVCEYLISPDRPAMRVVMNKLIDESQQPTTFVTYFRWVEEFNSTMLLTVAAAILAVDFPVFPRRYAKTEKYGHSLMDVGVAGFIFALVDEMNKAQLYSRYWWLRSSYVVLPAIGLGRTFVLSVLNYPQHVTEYGIHWNFFYTLSPTCYRRGSLSCGKICDRVSLTWILNEENLRETLFTANAEGICSLMGYITIYYLANRAIRLALGGDDAKSIRVKSWIECCWKLYAFALIFYGLQLGAEWALGEPSRRVVNITYIFAQMSLLTFGLASFLCVQLFSLIAWAANVPHFSVGESDLFLSDIVVQPCLTTSVNRYGLACFLLSNVLTGVINFAIDTHNTDDVTAMCILFGYLLSICLAVHLPAFIKWNAQRR
;
A
#
# COMPACT_ATOMS: atom_id res chain seq x y z
N LEU A 1 26.94 -14.22 22.57
CA LEU A 1 27.87 -13.35 21.82
C LEU A 1 27.73 -13.49 20.29
N ALA A 2 27.54 -14.70 19.73
CA ALA A 2 27.23 -14.88 18.30
C ALA A 2 25.78 -14.52 17.90
N THR A 3 24.83 -14.52 18.83
CA THR A 3 23.42 -14.13 18.59
C THR A 3 23.20 -12.61 18.59
N THR A 4 24.04 -11.85 19.30
CA THR A 4 23.96 -10.38 19.36
C THR A 4 24.52 -9.69 18.13
N SER A 5 25.42 -10.31 17.37
CA SER A 5 25.98 -9.73 16.13
C SER A 5 25.02 -9.79 14.95
N HIS A 6 24.07 -10.74 14.92
CA HIS A 6 23.08 -10.84 13.84
C HIS A 6 21.92 -9.84 13.99
N ILE A 7 21.48 -9.53 15.21
CA ILE A 7 20.43 -8.52 15.47
C ILE A 7 20.83 -7.14 14.93
N PHE A 8 22.11 -6.76 15.08
CA PHE A 8 22.63 -5.50 14.54
C PHE A 8 22.82 -5.50 13.01
N ASN A 9 22.95 -6.67 12.36
CA ASN A 9 23.08 -6.80 10.91
C ASN A 9 21.74 -6.80 10.16
N SER A 10 20.62 -7.08 10.84
CA SER A 10 19.26 -7.02 10.28
C SER A 10 18.62 -5.63 10.37
N CYS A 11 19.05 -4.83 11.36
CA CYS A 11 18.65 -3.42 11.55
C CYS A 11 18.85 -2.50 10.32
N PRO A 12 19.93 -2.62 9.53
CA PRO A 12 20.17 -1.79 8.34
C PRO A 12 19.11 -2.00 7.25
N PHE A 13 18.56 -3.21 7.11
CA PHE A 13 17.58 -3.49 6.07
C PHE A 13 16.17 -3.06 6.49
N VAL A 14 15.79 -3.25 7.75
CA VAL A 14 14.53 -2.72 8.29
C VAL A 14 14.50 -1.20 8.08
N PHE A 15 15.60 -0.50 8.37
CA PHE A 15 15.73 0.92 8.08
C PHE A 15 15.51 1.25 6.59
N GLN A 16 16.05 0.45 5.67
CA GLN A 16 15.82 0.65 4.23
C GLN A 16 14.34 0.49 3.84
N LEU A 17 13.59 -0.43 4.46
CA LEU A 17 12.15 -0.57 4.21
C LEU A 17 11.36 0.67 4.66
N PHE A 18 11.63 1.16 5.87
CA PHE A 18 11.04 2.41 6.38
C PHE A 18 11.43 3.61 5.52
N LEU A 19 12.69 3.70 5.09
CA LEU A 19 13.17 4.78 4.23
C LEU A 19 12.54 4.74 2.83
N GLY A 20 12.40 3.56 2.22
CA GLY A 20 11.70 3.38 0.95
C GLY A 20 10.23 3.79 1.03
N MET A 21 9.55 3.42 2.12
CA MET A 21 8.18 3.88 2.39
C MET A 21 8.11 5.40 2.60
N PHE A 22 9.06 5.97 3.33
CA PHE A 22 9.17 7.42 3.54
C PHE A 22 9.36 8.19 2.23
N ILE A 23 10.14 7.65 1.29
CA ILE A 23 10.30 8.23 -0.05
C ILE A 23 8.97 8.28 -0.81
N ALA A 24 8.16 7.22 -0.74
CA ALA A 24 6.83 7.21 -1.35
C ALA A 24 5.89 8.26 -0.72
N ILE A 25 5.96 8.44 0.61
CA ILE A 25 5.21 9.45 1.35
C ILE A 25 5.65 10.87 0.96
N LEU A 26 6.96 11.14 0.87
CA LEU A 26 7.50 12.42 0.41
C LEU A 26 7.04 12.74 -1.02
N ALA A 27 7.05 11.75 -1.90
CA ALA A 27 6.63 11.93 -3.28
C ALA A 27 5.13 12.27 -3.38
N LEU A 28 4.28 11.64 -2.56
CA LEU A 28 2.87 12.00 -2.43
C LEU A 28 2.68 13.43 -1.89
N MET A 29 3.42 13.82 -0.84
CA MET A 29 3.38 15.20 -0.33
C MET A 29 3.77 16.20 -1.42
N LEU A 30 4.86 15.93 -2.14
CA LEU A 30 5.36 16.78 -3.22
C LEU A 30 4.32 16.93 -4.33
N ARG A 31 3.65 15.83 -4.70
CA ARG A 31 2.52 15.82 -5.64
C ARG A 31 1.37 16.70 -5.16
N ASN A 32 0.93 16.53 -3.91
CA ASN A 32 -0.21 17.25 -3.35
C ASN A 32 0.05 18.75 -3.21
N VAL A 33 1.30 19.14 -2.97
CA VAL A 33 1.73 20.54 -2.90
C VAL A 33 1.88 21.16 -4.29
N SER A 34 2.46 20.43 -5.26
CA SER A 34 2.78 20.97 -6.59
C SER A 34 1.57 21.13 -7.52
N LEU A 35 0.66 20.15 -7.56
CA LEU A 35 -0.45 20.14 -8.52
C LEU A 35 -1.42 21.33 -8.38
N PRO A 36 -1.97 21.68 -7.20
CA PRO A 36 -2.79 22.89 -7.06
C PRO A 36 -2.16 24.15 -7.68
N TRP A 37 -0.83 24.28 -7.60
CA TRP A 37 -0.07 25.40 -8.15
C TRP A 37 0.13 25.33 -9.66
N VAL A 38 0.50 24.15 -10.20
CA VAL A 38 0.66 23.95 -11.65
C VAL A 38 -0.60 24.35 -12.43
N PHE A 39 -1.77 24.25 -11.80
CA PHE A 39 -3.05 24.62 -12.41
C PHE A 39 -3.61 26.00 -11.99
N LEU A 40 -2.84 26.81 -11.23
CA LEU A 40 -3.18 28.19 -10.83
C LEU A 40 -4.60 28.34 -10.27
N GLY A 41 -5.09 27.36 -9.51
CA GLY A 41 -6.44 27.38 -8.92
C GLY A 41 -7.61 27.34 -9.93
N ARG A 42 -7.36 27.14 -11.24
CA ARG A 42 -8.43 27.00 -12.24
C ARG A 42 -9.07 25.61 -12.17
N LYS A 43 -10.40 25.54 -12.34
CA LYS A 43 -11.17 24.29 -12.32
C LYS A 43 -10.56 23.19 -13.22
N PHE A 44 -10.27 22.05 -12.59
CA PHE A 44 -9.44 20.94 -13.08
C PHE A 44 -10.08 20.05 -14.16
N SER A 45 -11.39 20.11 -14.40
CA SER A 45 -12.11 19.14 -15.23
C SER A 45 -12.60 19.67 -16.60
N THR A 46 -12.02 20.75 -17.11
CA THR A 46 -12.57 21.43 -18.30
C THR A 46 -12.12 20.85 -19.65
N GLY A 47 -11.06 20.04 -19.71
CA GLY A 47 -10.44 19.60 -20.97
C GLY A 47 -9.87 18.18 -20.96
N VAL A 48 -9.94 17.46 -22.09
CA VAL A 48 -9.33 16.12 -22.26
C VAL A 48 -7.82 16.16 -22.02
N LEU A 49 -7.13 17.20 -22.52
CA LEU A 49 -5.68 17.37 -22.31
C LEU A 49 -5.33 17.51 -20.82
N LYS A 50 -6.11 18.28 -20.05
CA LYS A 50 -5.89 18.47 -18.61
C LYS A 50 -6.12 17.18 -17.82
N TYR A 51 -7.10 16.38 -18.23
CA TYR A 51 -7.36 15.07 -17.64
C TYR A 51 -6.14 14.16 -17.76
N TRP A 52 -5.60 14.00 -18.98
CA TRP A 52 -4.43 13.15 -19.22
C TRP A 52 -3.15 13.74 -18.63
N PHE A 53 -3.00 15.06 -18.61
CA PHE A 53 -1.87 15.69 -17.94
C PHE A 53 -1.88 15.42 -16.42
N LYS A 54 -3.06 15.41 -15.77
CA LYS A 54 -3.19 14.98 -14.36
C LYS A 54 -2.73 13.53 -14.17
N PHE A 55 -3.14 12.62 -15.06
CA PHE A 55 -2.69 11.23 -15.03
C PHE A 55 -1.15 11.12 -15.16
N VAL A 56 -0.55 11.84 -16.11
CA VAL A 56 0.90 11.83 -16.31
C VAL A 56 1.63 12.35 -15.07
N MET A 57 1.15 13.43 -14.46
CA MET A 57 1.75 13.96 -13.24
C MET A 57 1.60 12.98 -12.07
N ASP A 58 0.42 12.38 -11.88
CA ASP A 58 0.23 11.35 -10.85
C ASP A 58 1.16 10.15 -11.09
N PHE A 59 1.36 9.72 -12.34
CA PHE A 59 2.30 8.65 -12.68
C PHE A 59 3.74 9.04 -12.33
N VAL A 60 4.18 10.24 -12.74
CA VAL A 60 5.54 10.74 -12.47
C VAL A 60 5.80 10.87 -10.98
N PHE A 61 4.86 11.40 -10.19
CA PHE A 61 5.11 11.58 -8.77
C PHE A 61 4.91 10.30 -7.94
N LEU A 62 3.99 9.40 -8.33
CA LEU A 62 3.63 8.26 -7.47
C LEU A 62 4.27 6.94 -7.90
N VAL A 63 4.53 6.75 -9.20
CA VAL A 63 5.07 5.49 -9.73
C VAL A 63 6.58 5.55 -9.90
N VAL A 64 7.11 6.65 -10.44
CA VAL A 64 8.55 6.75 -10.75
C VAL A 64 9.42 6.70 -9.49
N PRO A 65 9.15 7.43 -8.39
CA PRO A 65 9.97 7.34 -7.19
C PRO A 65 9.97 5.94 -6.57
N VAL A 66 8.83 5.25 -6.59
CA VAL A 66 8.72 3.86 -6.12
C VAL A 66 9.59 2.93 -6.98
N LEU A 67 9.54 3.09 -8.31
CA LEU A 67 10.41 2.33 -9.22
C LEU A 67 11.90 2.59 -8.95
N LEU A 68 12.29 3.86 -8.77
CA LEU A 68 13.67 4.26 -8.49
C LEU A 68 14.20 3.67 -7.17
N VAL A 69 13.38 3.68 -6.12
CA VAL A 69 13.71 3.06 -4.80
C VAL A 69 14.09 1.59 -4.96
N MET A 70 13.40 0.86 -5.83
CA MET A 70 13.59 -0.59 -5.99
C MET A 70 14.69 -0.97 -6.99
N THR A 71 15.22 0.00 -7.74
CA THR A 71 16.12 -0.24 -8.87
C THR A 71 17.42 0.56 -8.69
N ILE A 72 17.66 1.58 -9.52
CA ILE A 72 18.93 2.30 -9.63
C ILE A 72 19.30 3.02 -8.31
N PHE A 73 18.33 3.55 -7.56
CA PHE A 73 18.57 4.27 -6.30
C PHE A 73 18.55 3.38 -5.06
N SER A 74 18.44 2.06 -5.22
CA SER A 74 18.37 1.13 -4.09
C SER A 74 19.57 1.22 -3.13
N GLN A 75 20.75 1.57 -3.63
CA GLN A 75 21.97 1.76 -2.81
C GLN A 75 22.07 3.17 -2.21
N SER A 76 21.36 4.13 -2.77
CA SER A 76 21.44 5.56 -2.44
C SER A 76 20.08 6.14 -2.05
N LEU A 77 19.28 5.38 -1.31
CA LEU A 77 17.94 5.78 -0.86
C LEU A 77 17.95 7.12 -0.10
N LEU A 78 18.97 7.37 0.72
CA LEU A 78 19.11 8.62 1.46
C LEU A 78 19.27 9.81 0.51
N LEU A 79 20.02 9.66 -0.59
CA LEU A 79 20.16 10.70 -1.60
C LEU A 79 18.80 11.04 -2.22
N LEU A 80 18.03 10.02 -2.62
CA LEU A 80 16.69 10.22 -3.19
C LEU A 80 15.75 10.89 -2.17
N ALA A 81 15.78 10.49 -0.90
CA ALA A 81 15.01 11.12 0.17
C ALA A 81 15.42 12.59 0.38
N CYS A 82 16.73 12.89 0.40
CA CYS A 82 17.24 14.26 0.51
C CYS A 82 16.76 15.13 -0.66
N VAL A 83 16.88 14.65 -1.91
CA VAL A 83 16.44 15.38 -3.10
C VAL A 83 14.95 15.70 -3.03
N LEU A 84 14.10 14.71 -2.74
CA LEU A 84 12.66 14.93 -2.62
C LEU A 84 12.30 15.86 -1.45
N THR A 85 13.02 15.75 -0.34
CA THR A 85 12.84 16.65 0.81
C THR A 85 13.22 18.08 0.46
N THR A 86 14.34 18.31 -0.23
CA THR A 86 14.75 19.64 -0.69
C THR A 86 13.72 20.22 -1.66
N CYS A 87 13.23 19.44 -2.63
CA CYS A 87 12.15 19.87 -3.53
C CYS A 87 10.88 20.25 -2.74
N LEU A 88 10.49 19.45 -1.74
CA LEU A 88 9.33 19.74 -0.92
C LEU A 88 9.52 21.01 -0.09
N VAL A 89 10.66 21.15 0.59
CA VAL A 89 10.96 22.33 1.43
C VAL A 89 11.00 23.60 0.59
N THR A 90 11.63 23.59 -0.59
CA THR A 90 11.67 24.76 -1.47
C THR A 90 10.27 25.20 -1.92
N LEU A 91 9.39 24.26 -2.28
CA LEU A 91 8.00 24.56 -2.61
C LEU A 91 7.20 25.06 -1.41
N LEU A 92 7.39 24.46 -0.23
CA LEU A 92 6.72 24.91 1.00
C LEU A 92 7.18 26.32 1.40
N LEU A 93 8.48 26.63 1.29
CA LEU A 93 8.99 27.98 1.53
C LEU A 93 8.36 28.99 0.57
N PHE A 94 8.28 28.66 -0.72
CA PHE A 94 7.60 29.50 -1.70
C PHE A 94 6.13 29.76 -1.32
N ILE A 95 5.39 28.70 -0.93
CA ILE A 95 3.99 28.81 -0.50
C ILE A 95 3.84 29.66 0.75
N VAL A 96 4.73 29.50 1.73
CA VAL A 96 4.73 30.30 2.96
C VAL A 96 5.02 31.76 2.64
N CYS A 97 5.98 32.06 1.76
CA CYS A 97 6.27 33.43 1.32
C CYS A 97 5.04 34.06 0.63
N GLU A 98 4.44 33.36 -0.32
CA GLU A 98 3.19 33.79 -0.99
C GLU A 98 2.05 34.03 0.00
N TYR A 99 1.90 33.14 0.98
CA TYR A 99 0.90 33.25 2.04
C TYR A 99 1.14 34.47 2.93
N LEU A 100 2.40 34.76 3.30
CA LEU A 100 2.77 35.92 4.12
C LEU A 100 2.61 37.25 3.39
N ILE A 101 2.74 37.28 2.07
CA ILE A 101 2.58 38.48 1.25
C ILE A 101 1.09 38.79 1.00
N SER A 102 0.21 37.79 1.04
CA SER A 102 -1.21 37.93 0.73
C SER A 102 -2.01 38.45 1.95
N PRO A 103 -2.53 39.70 1.95
CA PRO A 103 -3.21 40.27 3.11
C PRO A 103 -4.59 39.66 3.41
N ASP A 104 -5.24 39.04 2.41
CA ASP A 104 -6.62 38.54 2.53
C ASP A 104 -6.73 37.10 3.07
N ARG A 105 -5.59 36.44 3.37
CA ARG A 105 -5.60 35.04 3.82
C ARG A 105 -5.80 34.94 5.34
N PRO A 106 -6.69 34.06 5.83
CA PRO A 106 -6.92 33.91 7.26
C PRO A 106 -5.72 33.26 7.95
N ALA A 107 -5.36 33.74 9.15
CA ALA A 107 -4.29 33.15 9.95
C ALA A 107 -4.50 31.64 10.16
N MET A 108 -3.45 30.83 9.95
CA MET A 108 -3.52 29.36 10.07
C MET A 108 -4.14 28.90 11.40
N ARG A 109 -3.81 29.57 12.51
CA ARG A 109 -4.40 29.28 13.83
C ARG A 109 -5.93 29.44 13.85
N VAL A 110 -6.47 30.45 13.14
CA VAL A 110 -7.92 30.67 13.03
C VAL A 110 -8.57 29.56 12.21
N VAL A 111 -7.93 29.14 11.12
CA VAL A 111 -8.42 28.01 10.29
C VAL A 111 -8.40 26.71 11.09
N MET A 112 -7.31 26.43 11.79
CA MET A 112 -7.18 25.24 12.62
C MET A 112 -8.20 25.21 13.76
N ASN A 113 -8.42 26.35 14.43
CA ASN A 113 -9.45 26.46 15.46
C ASN A 113 -10.85 26.23 14.88
N LYS A 114 -11.17 26.80 13.70
CA LYS A 114 -12.45 26.56 13.01
C LYS A 114 -12.64 25.10 12.59
N LEU A 115 -11.59 24.41 12.16
CA LEU A 115 -11.63 23.00 11.77
C LEU A 115 -11.77 22.05 12.98
N ILE A 116 -11.28 22.47 14.15
CA ILE A 116 -11.30 21.69 15.40
C ILE A 116 -12.53 22.02 16.26
N ASP A 117 -13.19 23.16 16.02
CA ASP A 117 -14.31 23.67 16.81
C ASP A 117 -15.42 22.63 16.99
N GLU A 118 -15.75 22.33 18.25
CA GLU A 118 -16.73 21.30 18.62
C GLU A 118 -18.17 21.77 18.43
N SER A 119 -18.39 23.08 18.28
CA SER A 119 -19.72 23.68 18.10
C SER A 119 -20.26 23.57 16.67
N GLN A 120 -19.42 23.20 15.69
CA GLN A 120 -19.84 23.06 14.30
C GLN A 120 -20.34 21.65 13.98
N GLN A 121 -21.33 21.58 13.07
CA GLN A 121 -21.87 20.32 12.55
C GLN A 121 -20.76 19.45 11.96
N PRO A 122 -20.88 18.11 12.03
CA PRO A 122 -19.88 17.23 11.45
C PRO A 122 -19.71 17.51 9.98
N THR A 123 -18.46 17.76 9.60
CA THR A 123 -18.18 18.35 8.32
C THR A 123 -18.12 17.25 7.26
N THR A 124 -19.00 17.37 6.27
CA THR A 124 -19.10 16.49 5.09
C THR A 124 -17.76 16.33 4.38
N PHE A 125 -16.89 17.34 4.38
CA PHE A 125 -15.52 17.24 3.83
C PHE A 125 -14.69 16.10 4.43
N VAL A 126 -14.99 15.72 5.67
CA VAL A 126 -14.25 14.70 6.42
C VAL A 126 -14.57 13.28 5.93
N THR A 127 -15.73 13.09 5.30
CA THR A 127 -16.11 11.82 4.67
C THR A 127 -15.29 11.49 3.41
N TYR A 128 -14.53 12.47 2.88
CA TYR A 128 -13.62 12.30 1.74
C TYR A 128 -12.18 11.92 2.12
N PHE A 129 -11.90 11.65 3.41
CA PHE A 129 -10.61 11.09 3.80
C PHE A 129 -10.49 9.66 3.25
N ARG A 130 -9.55 9.50 2.32
CA ARG A 130 -9.35 8.28 1.50
C ARG A 130 -7.89 7.81 1.57
N TRP A 131 -7.18 8.16 2.65
CA TRP A 131 -5.80 7.75 2.88
C TRP A 131 -5.59 6.24 2.78
N VAL A 132 -6.59 5.44 3.15
CA VAL A 132 -6.50 3.98 3.07
C VAL A 132 -6.42 3.57 1.60
N GLU A 133 -7.22 4.20 0.74
CA GLU A 133 -7.20 3.92 -0.70
C GLU A 133 -5.89 4.35 -1.35
N GLU A 134 -5.31 5.48 -0.91
CA GLU A 134 -4.00 5.95 -1.38
C GLU A 134 -2.88 5.00 -0.96
N PHE A 135 -2.90 4.55 0.30
CA PHE A 135 -2.00 3.52 0.81
C PHE A 135 -2.13 2.21 0.02
N ASN A 136 -3.36 1.71 -0.14
CA ASN A 136 -3.66 0.47 -0.87
C ASN A 136 -3.19 0.52 -2.32
N SER A 137 -3.45 1.64 -3.00
CA SER A 137 -3.01 1.85 -4.39
C SER A 137 -1.51 1.87 -4.52
N THR A 138 -0.83 2.55 -3.58
CA THR A 138 0.64 2.63 -3.56
C THR A 138 1.25 1.25 -3.32
N MET A 139 0.67 0.45 -2.41
CA MET A 139 1.08 -0.93 -2.17
C MET A 139 0.88 -1.81 -3.40
N LEU A 140 -0.26 -1.71 -4.07
CA LEU A 140 -0.52 -2.48 -5.30
C LEU A 140 0.45 -2.10 -6.43
N LEU A 141 0.75 -0.82 -6.63
CA LEU A 141 1.73 -0.36 -7.62
C LEU A 141 3.16 -0.80 -7.27
N THR A 142 3.53 -0.74 -5.99
CA THR A 142 4.80 -1.25 -5.44
C THR A 142 4.97 -2.73 -5.74
N VAL A 143 3.94 -3.54 -5.48
CA VAL A 143 3.94 -4.97 -5.81
C VAL A 143 4.05 -5.16 -7.32
N ALA A 144 3.23 -4.46 -8.10
CA ALA A 144 3.24 -4.58 -9.56
C ALA A 144 4.63 -4.31 -10.14
N ALA A 145 5.34 -3.30 -9.64
CA ALA A 145 6.72 -3.02 -10.00
C ALA A 145 7.66 -4.17 -9.59
N ALA A 146 7.59 -4.60 -8.33
CA ALA A 146 8.50 -5.61 -7.79
C ALA A 146 8.38 -6.99 -8.46
N ILE A 147 7.17 -7.42 -8.84
CA ILE A 147 6.97 -8.76 -9.43
C ILE A 147 7.60 -8.92 -10.82
N LEU A 148 7.80 -7.83 -11.57
CA LEU A 148 8.55 -7.86 -12.82
C LEU A 148 10.01 -7.46 -12.59
N ALA A 149 10.27 -6.45 -11.76
CA ALA A 149 11.62 -5.95 -11.51
C ALA A 149 12.56 -7.04 -10.98
N VAL A 150 12.07 -7.97 -10.15
CA VAL A 150 12.88 -9.07 -9.59
C VAL A 150 13.57 -9.94 -10.65
N ASP A 151 13.04 -10.01 -11.86
CA ASP A 151 13.63 -10.82 -12.93
C ASP A 151 14.83 -10.12 -13.58
N PHE A 152 14.93 -8.80 -13.46
CA PHE A 152 16.02 -7.99 -14.01
C PHE A 152 17.21 -7.82 -13.04
N PRO A 153 18.46 -7.71 -13.53
CA PRO A 153 19.64 -7.43 -12.71
C PRO A 153 19.58 -6.10 -11.95
N VAL A 154 18.88 -5.10 -12.51
CA VAL A 154 18.73 -3.76 -11.92
C VAL A 154 18.01 -3.79 -10.57
N PHE A 155 17.24 -4.86 -10.29
CA PHE A 155 16.59 -5.08 -9.01
C PHE A 155 17.54 -5.83 -8.06
N PRO A 156 17.95 -5.23 -6.93
CA PRO A 156 18.87 -5.87 -6.01
C PRO A 156 18.30 -7.18 -5.45
N ARG A 157 19.10 -8.24 -5.48
CA ARG A 157 18.69 -9.54 -4.93
C ARG A 157 18.38 -9.52 -3.42
N ARG A 158 18.87 -8.53 -2.68
CA ARG A 158 18.47 -8.29 -1.27
C ARG A 158 17.00 -7.90 -1.09
N TYR A 159 16.34 -7.40 -2.14
CA TYR A 159 14.92 -7.08 -2.12
C TYR A 159 14.03 -8.27 -2.49
N ALA A 160 14.63 -9.32 -3.05
CA ALA A 160 13.92 -10.55 -3.39
C ALA A 160 13.48 -11.31 -2.14
N LYS A 161 12.48 -12.16 -2.31
CA LYS A 161 11.86 -12.94 -1.24
C LYS A 161 12.89 -13.69 -0.40
N THR A 162 12.78 -13.64 0.92
CA THR A 162 13.66 -14.41 1.79
C THR A 162 13.40 -15.92 1.66
N GLU A 163 14.44 -16.73 1.80
CA GLU A 163 14.28 -18.18 1.80
C GLU A 163 13.89 -18.71 3.17
N LYS A 164 14.74 -18.58 4.19
CA LYS A 164 14.46 -19.13 5.52
C LYS A 164 14.00 -18.03 6.49
N TYR A 165 14.85 -17.03 6.69
CA TYR A 165 14.63 -15.94 7.65
C TYR A 165 15.12 -14.60 7.11
N GLY A 166 14.65 -13.52 7.72
CA GLY A 166 15.11 -12.15 7.47
C GLY A 166 14.00 -11.23 6.96
N HIS A 167 14.42 -10.03 6.59
CA HIS A 167 13.55 -9.00 6.04
C HIS A 167 13.88 -8.81 4.55
N SER A 168 12.86 -8.74 3.70
CA SER A 168 13.01 -8.29 2.32
C SER A 168 11.84 -7.41 1.90
N LEU A 169 12.00 -6.69 0.78
CA LEU A 169 10.95 -5.84 0.23
C LEU A 169 9.78 -6.67 -0.30
N MET A 170 10.06 -7.76 -1.03
CA MET A 170 9.02 -8.62 -1.59
C MET A 170 8.20 -9.36 -0.53
N ASP A 171 8.75 -9.50 0.68
CA ASP A 171 8.03 -10.14 1.79
C ASP A 171 6.90 -9.26 2.32
N VAL A 172 6.99 -7.94 2.16
CA VAL A 172 5.94 -7.00 2.57
C VAL A 172 4.66 -7.18 1.75
N GLY A 173 4.75 -7.64 0.50
CA GLY A 173 3.65 -7.62 -0.46
C GLY A 173 2.38 -8.32 0.01
N VAL A 174 2.47 -9.60 0.41
CA VAL A 174 1.30 -10.40 0.79
C VAL A 174 0.65 -9.85 2.06
N ALA A 175 1.45 -9.49 3.07
CA ALA A 175 0.95 -8.89 4.30
C ALA A 175 0.30 -7.52 4.02
N GLY A 176 0.88 -6.72 3.13
CA GLY A 176 0.33 -5.44 2.67
C GLY A 176 -1.02 -5.59 1.98
N PHE A 177 -1.20 -6.59 1.12
CA PHE A 177 -2.51 -6.88 0.52
C PHE A 177 -3.56 -7.23 1.58
N ILE A 178 -3.22 -8.07 2.54
CA ILE A 178 -4.15 -8.48 3.60
C ILE A 178 -4.51 -7.29 4.49
N PHE A 179 -3.51 -6.47 4.84
CA PHE A 179 -3.71 -5.25 5.61
C PHE A 179 -4.61 -4.25 4.87
N ALA A 180 -4.45 -4.14 3.54
CA ALA A 180 -5.25 -3.28 2.67
C ALA A 180 -6.75 -3.67 2.61
N LEU A 181 -7.08 -4.95 2.80
CA LEU A 181 -8.46 -5.47 2.74
C LEU A 181 -9.35 -5.02 3.92
N VAL A 182 -8.76 -4.48 4.99
CA VAL A 182 -9.47 -4.12 6.24
C VAL A 182 -10.57 -3.05 6.03
N ASP A 183 -10.37 -2.08 5.14
CA ASP A 183 -11.32 -0.97 4.92
C ASP A 183 -12.43 -1.32 3.93
N GLU A 184 -12.13 -2.09 2.87
CA GLU A 184 -13.07 -2.41 1.79
C GLU A 184 -14.24 -3.29 2.29
N MET A 185 -13.98 -4.13 3.28
CA MET A 185 -14.96 -5.03 3.88
C MET A 185 -16.00 -4.32 4.78
N ASN A 186 -15.73 -3.07 5.21
CA ASN A 186 -16.66 -2.28 6.02
C ASN A 186 -17.64 -1.46 5.17
N LYS A 187 -17.29 -1.15 3.90
CA LYS A 187 -18.10 -0.34 2.97
C LYS A 187 -19.11 -1.16 2.15
N ALA A 188 -18.95 -2.48 2.06
CA ALA A 188 -19.85 -3.37 1.32
C ALA A 188 -21.16 -3.65 2.08
N GLN A 189 -22.07 -2.67 2.08
CA GLN A 189 -23.45 -2.79 2.60
C GLN A 189 -24.51 -2.71 1.48
N LEU A 190 -24.12 -2.82 0.21
CA LEU A 190 -25.04 -2.82 -0.92
C LEU A 190 -25.45 -4.25 -1.28
N TYR A 191 -26.65 -4.61 -0.82
CA TYR A 191 -27.35 -5.85 -1.13
C TYR A 191 -27.63 -5.97 -2.63
N SER A 192 -26.88 -6.84 -3.31
CA SER A 192 -27.21 -7.34 -4.65
C SER A 192 -27.75 -8.77 -4.55
N ARG A 193 -28.80 -9.09 -5.32
CA ARG A 193 -29.45 -10.40 -5.40
C ARG A 193 -28.49 -11.55 -5.79
N TYR A 194 -27.30 -11.24 -6.34
CA TYR A 194 -26.24 -12.19 -6.73
C TYR A 194 -24.92 -11.97 -5.98
N TRP A 195 -24.96 -11.47 -4.75
CA TRP A 195 -23.76 -11.15 -3.96
C TRP A 195 -22.81 -12.34 -3.75
N TRP A 196 -23.32 -13.57 -3.76
CA TRP A 196 -22.53 -14.80 -3.55
C TRP A 196 -21.60 -15.11 -4.73
N LEU A 197 -22.06 -14.91 -5.98
CA LEU A 197 -21.25 -15.12 -7.20
C LEU A 197 -20.14 -14.06 -7.37
N ARG A 198 -20.36 -12.86 -6.84
CA ARG A 198 -19.37 -11.78 -6.79
C ARG A 198 -18.57 -11.76 -5.50
N SER A 199 -18.81 -12.73 -4.61
CA SER A 199 -18.13 -12.76 -3.34
C SER A 199 -16.68 -13.19 -3.55
N SER A 200 -15.75 -12.56 -2.83
CA SER A 200 -14.33 -12.92 -2.84
C SER A 200 -14.11 -14.40 -2.54
N TYR A 201 -15.04 -15.06 -1.82
CA TYR A 201 -15.03 -16.50 -1.53
C TYR A 201 -15.20 -17.41 -2.74
N VAL A 202 -15.79 -16.91 -3.83
CA VAL A 202 -15.98 -17.67 -5.07
C VAL A 202 -14.94 -17.23 -6.10
N VAL A 203 -14.75 -15.92 -6.24
CA VAL A 203 -13.87 -15.34 -7.26
C VAL A 203 -12.39 -15.70 -7.00
N LEU A 204 -11.90 -15.57 -5.76
CA LEU A 204 -10.49 -15.83 -5.48
C LEU A 204 -10.13 -17.32 -5.64
N PRO A 205 -10.89 -18.29 -5.08
CA PRO A 205 -10.60 -19.70 -5.32
C PRO A 205 -10.76 -20.11 -6.79
N ALA A 206 -11.73 -19.54 -7.52
CA ALA A 206 -11.89 -19.82 -8.94
C ALA A 206 -10.68 -19.35 -9.77
N ILE A 207 -10.19 -18.13 -9.51
CA ILE A 207 -8.94 -17.64 -10.12
C ILE A 207 -7.76 -18.51 -9.69
N GLY A 208 -7.71 -18.92 -8.42
CA GLY A 208 -6.70 -19.85 -7.91
C GLY A 208 -6.68 -21.17 -8.67
N LEU A 209 -7.85 -21.77 -8.93
CA LEU A 209 -8.01 -22.99 -9.73
C LEU A 209 -7.61 -22.77 -11.20
N GLY A 210 -7.99 -21.62 -11.77
CA GLY A 210 -7.57 -21.25 -13.12
C GLY A 210 -6.05 -21.17 -13.23
N ARG A 211 -5.38 -20.54 -12.24
CA ARG A 211 -3.92 -20.43 -12.19
C ARG A 211 -3.25 -21.81 -12.09
N THR A 212 -3.69 -22.67 -11.17
CA THR A 212 -3.09 -24.00 -11.03
C THR A 212 -3.23 -24.81 -12.31
N PHE A 213 -4.43 -24.81 -12.89
CA PHE A 213 -4.70 -25.50 -14.15
C PHE A 213 -3.79 -25.00 -15.29
N VAL A 214 -3.74 -23.67 -15.51
CA VAL A 214 -2.92 -23.08 -16.59
C VAL A 214 -1.44 -23.39 -16.40
N LEU A 215 -0.90 -23.25 -15.19
CA LEU A 215 0.52 -23.52 -14.95
C LEU A 215 0.87 -25.00 -15.06
N SER A 216 -0.05 -25.90 -14.69
CA SER A 216 0.11 -27.34 -14.91
C SER A 216 0.11 -27.71 -16.39
N VAL A 217 -0.77 -27.11 -17.20
CA VAL A 217 -0.81 -27.33 -18.66
C VAL A 217 0.45 -26.78 -19.34
N LEU A 218 0.94 -25.63 -18.90
CA LEU A 218 2.13 -24.98 -19.48
C LEU A 218 3.46 -25.53 -18.93
N ASN A 219 3.43 -26.45 -17.97
CA ASN A 219 4.62 -26.94 -17.24
C ASN A 219 5.54 -25.81 -16.77
N TYR A 220 4.95 -24.71 -16.30
CA TYR A 220 5.70 -23.53 -15.88
C TYR A 220 6.44 -23.82 -14.56
N PRO A 221 7.73 -23.46 -14.43
CA PRO A 221 8.49 -23.71 -13.21
C PRO A 221 7.90 -22.94 -12.01
N GLN A 222 7.56 -23.65 -10.94
CA GLN A 222 7.01 -23.06 -9.72
C GLN A 222 7.97 -23.23 -8.54
N HIS A 223 8.17 -22.15 -7.79
CA HIS A 223 8.90 -22.20 -6.53
C HIS A 223 8.02 -22.79 -5.43
N VAL A 224 8.16 -24.08 -5.20
CA VAL A 224 7.38 -24.85 -4.21
C VAL A 224 7.47 -24.22 -2.80
N THR A 225 8.61 -23.61 -2.48
CA THR A 225 8.84 -22.95 -1.20
C THR A 225 8.01 -21.70 -0.95
N GLU A 226 7.27 -21.19 -1.94
CA GLU A 226 6.38 -20.04 -1.73
C GLU A 226 5.06 -20.41 -1.08
N TYR A 227 4.39 -21.43 -1.60
CA TYR A 227 3.04 -21.81 -1.19
C TYR A 227 2.85 -23.33 -1.13
N GLY A 228 3.69 -24.11 -1.79
CA GLY A 228 3.50 -25.53 -2.02
C GLY A 228 3.46 -25.87 -3.51
N ILE A 229 3.14 -27.13 -3.82
CA ILE A 229 3.09 -27.66 -5.19
C ILE A 229 1.84 -27.18 -5.93
N HIS A 230 0.68 -27.19 -5.25
CA HIS A 230 -0.60 -26.85 -5.87
C HIS A 230 -1.23 -25.60 -5.26
N TRP A 231 -0.73 -25.13 -4.12
CA TRP A 231 -1.24 -23.95 -3.46
C TRP A 231 -0.73 -22.66 -4.11
N ASN A 232 -1.51 -21.58 -4.01
CA ASN A 232 -1.10 -20.28 -4.52
C ASN A 232 -1.68 -19.14 -3.69
N PHE A 233 -1.21 -17.93 -3.98
CA PHE A 233 -1.62 -16.69 -3.33
C PHE A 233 -3.13 -16.51 -3.19
N PHE A 234 -3.94 -16.86 -4.21
CA PHE A 234 -5.38 -16.65 -4.17
C PHE A 234 -6.08 -17.56 -3.16
N TYR A 235 -5.59 -18.80 -2.98
CA TYR A 235 -6.07 -19.70 -1.94
C TYR A 235 -5.70 -19.22 -0.54
N THR A 236 -4.53 -18.61 -0.37
CA THR A 236 -4.14 -17.99 0.91
C THR A 236 -5.01 -16.75 1.22
N LEU A 237 -5.38 -15.96 0.22
CA LEU A 237 -6.17 -14.74 0.41
C LEU A 237 -7.64 -15.04 0.74
N SER A 238 -8.24 -16.06 0.12
CA SER A 238 -9.67 -16.35 0.24
C SER A 238 -10.20 -16.48 1.69
N PRO A 239 -9.55 -17.23 2.61
CA PRO A 239 -10.03 -17.35 3.99
C PRO A 239 -9.89 -16.08 4.83
N THR A 240 -8.92 -15.20 4.52
CA THR A 240 -8.74 -13.93 5.24
C THR A 240 -9.92 -12.97 5.03
N CYS A 241 -10.64 -13.12 3.92
CA CYS A 241 -11.87 -12.38 3.63
C CYS A 241 -13.07 -12.83 4.49
N TYR A 242 -12.95 -13.85 5.35
CA TYR A 242 -14.07 -14.38 6.14
C TYR A 242 -14.47 -13.47 7.31
N ARG A 243 -15.67 -12.88 7.20
CA ARG A 243 -16.19 -11.79 8.06
C ARG A 243 -16.59 -12.17 9.50
N ARG A 244 -16.82 -13.46 9.80
CA ARG A 244 -17.53 -13.89 11.04
C ARG A 244 -16.72 -14.76 12.00
N GLY A 245 -15.44 -14.99 11.75
CA GLY A 245 -14.60 -15.78 12.64
C GLY A 245 -14.11 -14.96 13.82
N SER A 246 -14.78 -15.04 14.97
CA SER A 246 -14.07 -14.80 16.24
C SER A 246 -13.16 -15.99 16.49
N LEU A 247 -12.02 -16.01 15.81
CA LEU A 247 -11.05 -17.07 16.01
C LEU A 247 -10.14 -16.67 17.17
N SER A 248 -10.38 -17.32 18.31
CA SER A 248 -9.35 -17.64 19.30
C SER A 248 -8.24 -18.47 18.65
N CYS A 249 -7.54 -17.93 17.64
CA CYS A 249 -6.36 -18.53 17.03
C CYS A 249 -5.14 -18.16 17.89
N GLY A 250 -5.19 -18.52 19.17
CA GLY A 250 -4.09 -18.42 20.12
C GLY A 250 -3.14 -19.62 20.09
N LYS A 251 -3.14 -20.41 19.01
CA LYS A 251 -2.06 -21.35 18.72
C LYS A 251 -1.34 -20.85 17.48
N ILE A 252 -0.59 -19.76 17.68
CA ILE A 252 0.42 -19.27 16.74
C ILE A 252 1.29 -20.46 16.33
N CYS A 253 1.57 -20.62 15.03
CA CYS A 253 2.45 -21.68 14.53
C CYS A 253 3.74 -21.70 15.34
N ASP A 254 3.83 -22.70 16.21
CA ASP A 254 4.85 -22.88 17.22
C ASP A 254 6.20 -23.21 16.56
N ARG A 255 7.29 -23.22 17.35
CA ARG A 255 8.63 -23.67 16.88
C ARG A 255 8.56 -25.04 16.16
N VAL A 256 7.59 -25.88 16.51
CA VAL A 256 7.32 -27.19 15.91
C VAL A 256 6.92 -27.10 14.42
N SER A 257 6.15 -26.08 14.02
CA SER A 257 5.78 -25.89 12.60
C SER A 257 6.97 -25.37 11.78
N LEU A 258 7.83 -24.56 12.38
CA LEU A 258 9.08 -24.08 11.75
C LEU A 258 10.06 -25.23 11.49
N THR A 259 10.29 -26.11 12.47
CA THR A 259 11.21 -27.24 12.31
C THR A 259 10.71 -28.25 11.29
N TRP A 260 9.40 -28.46 11.18
CA TRP A 260 8.81 -29.38 10.21
C TRP A 260 8.81 -28.83 8.77
N ILE A 261 8.50 -27.54 8.57
CA ILE A 261 8.42 -26.93 7.23
C ILE A 261 9.79 -26.59 6.65
N LEU A 262 10.74 -26.18 7.50
CA LEU A 262 12.08 -25.80 7.05
C LEU A 262 13.05 -26.98 6.95
N ASN A 263 12.61 -28.21 7.28
CA ASN A 263 13.43 -29.40 7.10
C ASN A 263 13.41 -29.84 5.62
N GLU A 264 14.60 -30.00 5.04
CA GLU A 264 14.79 -30.39 3.64
C GLU A 264 14.39 -31.86 3.38
N GLU A 265 14.25 -32.65 4.45
CA GLU A 265 13.79 -34.05 4.43
C GLU A 265 12.27 -34.22 4.36
N ASN A 266 11.49 -33.15 4.21
CA ASN A 266 10.03 -33.28 4.08
C ASN A 266 9.68 -33.94 2.73
N LEU A 267 9.29 -35.21 2.77
CA LEU A 267 9.09 -36.07 1.59
C LEU A 267 7.90 -35.66 0.68
N ARG A 268 7.08 -34.67 1.07
CA ARG A 268 5.95 -34.10 0.28
C ARG A 268 5.01 -35.14 -0.35
N GLU A 269 4.82 -36.28 0.31
CA GLU A 269 4.10 -37.44 -0.27
C GLU A 269 2.57 -37.28 -0.31
N THR A 270 2.03 -36.42 0.54
CA THR A 270 0.58 -36.19 0.66
C THR A 270 0.19 -34.79 0.18
N LEU A 271 -1.05 -34.60 -0.26
CA LEU A 271 -1.56 -33.27 -0.65
C LEU A 271 -1.39 -32.21 0.45
N PHE A 272 -1.41 -32.62 1.73
CA PHE A 272 -1.17 -31.72 2.86
C PHE A 272 0.30 -31.33 2.99
N THR A 273 1.21 -32.32 2.99
CA THR A 273 2.67 -32.08 3.07
C THR A 273 3.21 -31.35 1.84
N ALA A 274 2.62 -31.57 0.67
CA ALA A 274 2.92 -30.88 -0.58
C ALA A 274 2.56 -29.38 -0.56
N ASN A 275 1.60 -28.97 0.29
CA ASN A 275 1.08 -27.61 0.40
C ASN A 275 1.27 -27.02 1.81
N ALA A 276 2.19 -27.58 2.58
CA ALA A 276 2.39 -27.25 3.99
C ALA A 276 2.74 -25.77 4.17
N GLU A 277 3.55 -25.19 3.27
CA GLU A 277 3.94 -23.78 3.32
C GLU A 277 2.71 -22.85 3.27
N GLY A 278 1.82 -23.09 2.31
CA GLY A 278 0.59 -22.30 2.13
C GLY A 278 -0.41 -22.47 3.27
N ILE A 279 -0.54 -23.69 3.80
CA ILE A 279 -1.48 -24.00 4.88
C ILE A 279 -1.02 -23.42 6.22
N CYS A 280 0.27 -23.52 6.56
CA CYS A 280 0.79 -22.99 7.82
C CYS A 280 0.85 -21.45 7.81
N SER A 281 1.28 -20.85 6.70
CA SER A 281 1.30 -19.39 6.56
C SER A 281 -0.10 -18.76 6.65
N LEU A 282 -1.15 -19.50 6.29
CA LEU A 282 -2.53 -19.03 6.34
C LEU A 282 -2.92 -18.53 7.74
N MET A 283 -2.52 -19.22 8.81
CA MET A 283 -2.85 -18.80 10.17
C MET A 283 -2.22 -17.45 10.52
N GLY A 284 -0.95 -17.25 10.19
CA GLY A 284 -0.28 -15.98 10.43
C GLY A 284 -0.88 -14.83 9.61
N TYR A 285 -1.29 -15.08 8.37
CA TYR A 285 -1.97 -14.10 7.53
C TYR A 285 -3.36 -13.72 8.05
N ILE A 286 -4.13 -14.69 8.56
CA ILE A 286 -5.39 -14.43 9.26
C ILE A 286 -5.15 -13.58 10.52
N THR A 287 -4.08 -13.85 11.27
CA THR A 287 -3.70 -13.03 12.44
C THR A 287 -3.39 -11.60 12.04
N ILE A 288 -2.62 -11.37 10.97
CA ILE A 288 -2.33 -10.02 10.44
C ILE A 288 -3.64 -9.29 10.13
N TYR A 289 -4.57 -9.92 9.41
CA TYR A 289 -5.86 -9.33 9.07
C TYR A 289 -6.64 -8.86 10.31
N TYR A 290 -6.86 -9.74 11.28
CA TYR A 290 -7.65 -9.40 12.48
C TYR A 290 -6.94 -8.38 13.37
N LEU A 291 -5.62 -8.48 13.50
CA LEU A 291 -4.83 -7.53 14.28
C LEU A 291 -4.85 -6.14 13.64
N ALA A 292 -4.70 -6.05 12.31
CA ALA A 292 -4.84 -4.81 11.54
C ALA A 292 -6.25 -4.20 11.68
N ASN A 293 -7.30 -5.01 11.49
CA ASN A 293 -8.68 -4.56 11.67
C ASN A 293 -8.94 -4.05 13.10
N ARG A 294 -8.42 -4.74 14.12
CA ARG A 294 -8.57 -4.30 15.51
C ARG A 294 -7.80 -3.00 15.79
N ALA A 295 -6.55 -2.90 15.35
CA ALA A 295 -5.72 -1.71 15.53
C ALA A 295 -6.34 -0.48 14.84
N ILE A 296 -6.78 -0.62 13.60
CA ILE A 296 -7.43 0.46 12.83
C ILE A 296 -8.75 0.87 13.50
N ARG A 297 -9.62 -0.07 13.89
CA ARG A 297 -10.88 0.27 14.58
C ARG A 297 -10.68 0.96 15.92
N LEU A 298 -9.68 0.53 16.70
CA LEU A 298 -9.34 1.19 17.96
C LEU A 298 -8.79 2.62 17.73
N ALA A 299 -8.00 2.81 16.67
CA ALA A 299 -7.52 4.14 16.30
C ALA A 299 -8.67 5.07 15.89
N LEU A 300 -9.68 4.53 15.19
CA LEU A 300 -10.90 5.24 14.77
C LEU A 300 -11.88 5.57 15.91
N GLY A 301 -11.68 5.04 17.12
CA GLY A 301 -12.55 5.29 18.27
C GLY A 301 -13.69 4.28 18.45
N GLY A 302 -13.61 3.10 17.82
CA GLY A 302 -14.60 2.02 17.96
C GLY A 302 -15.81 2.15 17.03
N ASP A 303 -16.82 1.31 17.26
CA ASP A 303 -18.04 1.23 16.42
C ASP A 303 -19.03 2.39 16.68
N ASP A 304 -18.81 3.17 17.74
CA ASP A 304 -19.67 4.28 18.19
C ASP A 304 -19.25 5.67 17.66
N ALA A 305 -18.36 5.72 16.66
CA ALA A 305 -17.90 6.97 16.06
C ALA A 305 -19.02 7.68 15.26
N LYS A 306 -19.98 8.28 15.97
CA LYS A 306 -21.00 9.17 15.41
C LYS A 306 -20.32 10.47 15.01
N SER A 307 -20.09 10.58 13.71
CA SER A 307 -19.57 11.75 13.01
C SER A 307 -18.07 12.01 13.22
N ILE A 308 -17.31 11.76 12.15
CA ILE A 308 -15.86 11.87 12.18
C ILE A 308 -15.50 13.34 11.98
N ARG A 309 -14.81 13.94 12.95
CA ARG A 309 -14.31 15.32 12.92
C ARG A 309 -12.80 15.32 12.64
N VAL A 310 -12.25 16.47 12.23
CA VAL A 310 -10.79 16.60 12.00
C VAL A 310 -9.99 16.27 13.26
N LYS A 311 -10.46 16.70 14.43
CA LYS A 311 -9.87 16.34 15.74
C LYS A 311 -9.76 14.82 15.92
N SER A 312 -10.81 14.07 15.59
CA SER A 312 -10.83 12.61 15.67
C SER A 312 -9.83 11.97 14.71
N TRP A 313 -9.62 12.53 13.53
CA TRP A 313 -8.59 12.06 12.60
C TRP A 313 -7.17 12.37 13.06
N ILE A 314 -6.93 13.52 13.70
CA ILE A 314 -5.63 13.84 14.32
C ILE A 314 -5.34 12.85 15.45
N GLU A 315 -6.32 12.57 16.31
CA GLU A 315 -6.20 11.56 17.37
C GLU A 315 -5.96 10.16 16.79
N CYS A 316 -6.69 9.80 15.73
CA CYS A 316 -6.48 8.54 15.00
C CYS A 316 -5.05 8.44 14.46
N CYS A 317 -4.52 9.51 13.87
CA CYS A 317 -3.15 9.55 13.35
C CYS A 317 -2.12 9.27 14.44
N TRP A 318 -2.25 9.92 15.60
CA TRP A 318 -1.35 9.69 16.73
C TRP A 318 -1.50 8.28 17.32
N LYS A 319 -2.73 7.76 17.43
CA LYS A 319 -2.98 6.38 17.86
C LYS A 319 -2.34 5.37 16.92
N LEU A 320 -2.40 5.57 15.60
CA LEU A 320 -1.76 4.68 14.63
C LEU A 320 -0.23 4.71 14.76
N TYR A 321 0.39 5.89 14.92
CA TYR A 321 1.83 5.97 15.19
C TYR A 321 2.21 5.29 16.52
N ALA A 322 1.40 5.45 17.57
CA ALA A 322 1.60 4.77 18.84
C ALA A 322 1.50 3.24 18.67
N PHE A 323 0.51 2.74 17.93
CA PHE A 323 0.41 1.31 17.61
C PHE A 323 1.59 0.81 16.77
N ALA A 324 2.05 1.56 15.77
CA ALA A 324 3.22 1.21 14.98
C ALA A 324 4.48 1.07 15.85
N LEU A 325 4.67 1.97 16.82
CA LEU A 325 5.76 1.93 17.79
C LEU A 325 5.64 0.75 18.76
N ILE A 326 4.42 0.45 19.23
CA ILE A 326 4.17 -0.73 20.07
C ILE A 326 4.50 -2.01 19.29
N PHE A 327 4.03 -2.14 18.04
CA PHE A 327 4.36 -3.28 17.20
C PHE A 327 5.86 -3.39 16.91
N TYR A 328 6.56 -2.26 16.76
CA TYR A 328 8.01 -2.26 16.62
C TYR A 328 8.71 -2.79 17.88
N GLY A 329 8.28 -2.35 19.08
CA GLY A 329 8.79 -2.88 20.35
C GLY A 329 8.50 -4.37 20.51
N LEU A 330 7.30 -4.83 20.14
CA LEU A 330 6.92 -6.24 20.14
C LEU A 330 7.73 -7.06 19.13
N GLN A 331 8.03 -6.49 17.96
CA GLN A 331 8.93 -7.10 16.98
C GLN A 331 10.31 -7.33 17.59
N LEU A 332 10.94 -6.30 18.18
CA LEU A 332 12.27 -6.44 18.80
C LEU A 332 12.28 -7.48 19.93
N GLY A 333 11.23 -7.49 20.76
CA GLY A 333 11.06 -8.52 21.80
C GLY A 333 10.90 -9.93 21.24
N ALA A 334 10.15 -10.08 20.16
CA ALA A 334 9.95 -11.36 19.47
C ALA A 334 11.23 -11.83 18.75
N GLU A 335 11.97 -10.93 18.10
CA GLU A 335 13.28 -11.23 17.50
C GLU A 335 14.25 -11.76 18.57
N TRP A 336 14.26 -11.14 19.75
CA TRP A 336 15.10 -11.56 20.87
C TRP A 336 14.69 -12.92 21.46
N ALA A 337 13.39 -13.17 21.64
CA ALA A 337 12.90 -14.38 22.32
C ALA A 337 12.73 -15.60 21.39
N LEU A 338 12.31 -15.37 20.15
CA LEU A 338 11.82 -16.39 19.22
C LEU A 338 12.64 -16.48 17.94
N GLY A 339 13.52 -15.51 17.69
CA GLY A 339 14.38 -15.46 16.51
C GLY A 339 13.78 -14.64 15.36
N GLU A 340 14.48 -14.65 14.23
CA GLU A 340 14.23 -13.80 13.07
C GLU A 340 12.86 -14.04 12.42
N PRO A 341 12.31 -13.03 11.71
CA PRO A 341 11.07 -13.20 10.97
C PRO A 341 11.23 -14.20 9.82
N SER A 342 10.21 -15.03 9.60
CA SER A 342 10.14 -15.95 8.47
C SER A 342 8.82 -15.77 7.72
N ARG A 343 8.92 -15.37 6.45
CA ARG A 343 7.75 -15.22 5.57
C ARG A 343 7.05 -16.55 5.28
N ARG A 344 7.80 -17.66 5.22
CA ARG A 344 7.28 -18.97 4.75
C ARG A 344 6.27 -19.54 5.73
N VAL A 345 6.49 -19.32 7.02
CA VAL A 345 5.61 -19.78 8.10
C VAL A 345 4.73 -18.64 8.63
N VAL A 346 5.10 -17.37 8.35
CA VAL A 346 4.45 -16.18 8.91
C VAL A 346 4.47 -16.26 10.44
N ASN A 347 5.68 -16.39 10.99
CA ASN A 347 5.89 -16.48 12.43
C ASN A 347 5.53 -15.16 13.14
N ILE A 348 5.43 -15.19 14.47
CA ILE A 348 5.01 -14.01 15.25
C ILE A 348 5.92 -12.80 15.06
N THR A 349 7.23 -13.04 14.93
CA THR A 349 8.21 -11.99 14.64
C THR A 349 7.91 -11.29 13.32
N TYR A 350 7.60 -12.07 12.27
CA TYR A 350 7.17 -11.54 10.98
C TYR A 350 5.85 -10.78 11.10
N ILE A 351 4.87 -11.29 11.85
CA ILE A 351 3.58 -10.61 12.06
C ILE A 351 3.81 -9.22 12.65
N PHE A 352 4.58 -9.09 13.74
CA PHE A 352 4.86 -7.79 14.34
C PHE A 352 5.66 -6.86 13.43
N ALA A 353 6.63 -7.39 12.67
CA ALA A 353 7.39 -6.62 11.69
C ALA A 353 6.47 -6.00 10.61
N GLN A 354 5.59 -6.81 10.02
CA GLN A 354 4.65 -6.32 9.01
C GLN A 354 3.63 -5.34 9.61
N MET A 355 3.11 -5.63 10.81
CA MET A 355 2.19 -4.75 11.51
C MET A 355 2.81 -3.40 11.83
N SER A 356 4.08 -3.35 12.23
CA SER A 356 4.79 -2.11 12.49
C SER A 356 4.93 -1.26 11.22
N LEU A 357 5.50 -1.85 10.17
CA LEU A 357 5.76 -1.16 8.90
C LEU A 357 4.47 -0.66 8.23
N LEU A 358 3.46 -1.52 8.11
CA LEU A 358 2.21 -1.18 7.42
C LEU A 358 1.37 -0.17 8.20
N THR A 359 1.34 -0.27 9.55
CA THR A 359 0.64 0.72 10.39
C THR A 359 1.34 2.08 10.36
N PHE A 360 2.67 2.11 10.36
CA PHE A 360 3.45 3.34 10.18
C PHE A 360 3.16 3.99 8.83
N GLY A 361 3.14 3.19 7.76
CA GLY A 361 2.77 3.65 6.42
C GLY A 361 1.38 4.27 6.41
N LEU A 362 0.38 3.55 6.90
CA LEU A 362 -0.99 4.05 6.97
C LEU A 362 -1.12 5.36 7.76
N ALA A 363 -0.46 5.46 8.93
CA ALA A 363 -0.42 6.68 9.73
C ALA A 363 0.20 7.85 8.95
N SER A 364 1.23 7.58 8.15
CA SER A 364 1.90 8.58 7.33
C SER A 364 1.02 9.08 6.19
N PHE A 365 0.32 8.20 5.47
CA PHE A 365 -0.64 8.63 4.43
C PHE A 365 -1.76 9.49 5.02
N LEU A 366 -2.27 9.13 6.20
CA LEU A 366 -3.22 9.95 6.95
C LEU A 366 -2.64 11.32 7.31
N CYS A 367 -1.39 11.36 7.79
CA CYS A 367 -0.69 12.60 8.09
C CYS A 367 -0.56 13.52 6.86
N VAL A 368 -0.20 12.96 5.70
CA VAL A 368 -0.15 13.70 4.42
C VAL A 368 -1.52 14.27 4.06
N GLN A 369 -2.59 13.50 4.24
CA GLN A 369 -3.94 13.96 3.94
C GLN A 369 -4.41 15.08 4.88
N LEU A 370 -4.14 14.97 6.18
CA LEU A 370 -4.40 16.05 7.15
C LEU A 370 -3.62 17.33 6.80
N PHE A 371 -2.33 17.18 6.48
CA PHE A 371 -1.50 18.29 6.06
C PHE A 371 -2.06 18.96 4.80
N SER A 372 -2.41 18.17 3.78
CA SER A 372 -2.95 18.66 2.50
C SER A 372 -4.28 19.41 2.72
N LEU A 373 -5.15 18.90 3.60
CA LEU A 373 -6.41 19.57 3.96
C LEU A 373 -6.17 20.92 4.65
N ILE A 374 -5.30 20.96 5.66
CA ILE A 374 -5.02 22.19 6.41
C ILE A 374 -4.36 23.22 5.50
N ALA A 375 -3.39 22.79 4.67
CA ALA A 375 -2.72 23.65 3.70
C ALA A 375 -3.71 24.22 2.67
N TRP A 376 -4.66 23.41 2.20
CA TRP A 376 -5.73 23.89 1.32
C TRP A 376 -6.64 24.90 2.04
N ALA A 377 -7.14 24.58 3.23
CA ALA A 377 -8.05 25.45 3.99
C ALA A 377 -7.42 26.80 4.34
N ALA A 378 -6.10 26.84 4.61
CA ALA A 378 -5.36 28.07 4.85
C ALA A 378 -5.22 28.96 3.60
N ASN A 379 -5.34 28.40 2.40
CA ASN A 379 -5.21 29.12 1.14
C ASN A 379 -6.54 29.64 0.58
N VAL A 380 -7.68 29.31 1.19
CA VAL A 380 -9.00 29.79 0.75
C VAL A 380 -9.35 31.12 1.46
N PRO A 381 -9.50 32.24 0.73
CA PRO A 381 -9.97 33.50 1.32
C PRO A 381 -11.40 33.32 1.88
N HIS A 382 -11.67 33.88 3.06
CA HIS A 382 -12.98 33.77 3.73
C HIS A 382 -13.51 32.33 3.92
N PHE A 383 -12.63 31.38 4.28
CA PHE A 383 -12.99 29.99 4.54
C PHE A 383 -14.26 29.84 5.40
N SER A 384 -15.31 29.27 4.80
CA SER A 384 -16.58 28.90 5.42
C SER A 384 -16.83 27.40 5.22
N VAL A 385 -17.25 26.74 6.29
CA VAL A 385 -17.36 25.27 6.33
C VAL A 385 -18.57 24.75 5.53
N GLY A 386 -19.59 25.59 5.30
CA GLY A 386 -20.86 25.18 4.68
C GLY A 386 -20.95 25.30 3.14
N GLU A 387 -20.17 26.16 2.50
CA GLU A 387 -20.24 26.38 1.03
C GLU A 387 -19.17 25.61 0.23
N SER A 388 -18.26 24.93 0.95
CA SER A 388 -17.05 24.31 0.39
C SER A 388 -17.26 22.91 -0.22
N ASP A 389 -18.45 22.31 -0.07
CA ASP A 389 -18.73 20.90 -0.37
C ASP A 389 -18.65 20.54 -1.85
N LEU A 390 -19.11 21.42 -2.75
CA LEU A 390 -19.01 21.20 -4.20
C LEU A 390 -17.59 21.48 -4.72
N PHE A 391 -16.83 22.34 -4.04
CA PHE A 391 -15.45 22.67 -4.40
C PHE A 391 -14.47 21.57 -3.98
N LEU A 392 -14.72 20.88 -2.87
CA LEU A 392 -13.82 19.86 -2.32
C LEU A 392 -13.78 18.55 -3.13
N SER A 393 -14.90 18.19 -3.78
CA SER A 393 -15.00 16.97 -4.61
C SER A 393 -14.21 17.07 -5.92
N ASP A 394 -14.12 18.28 -6.50
CA ASP A 394 -13.53 18.52 -7.82
C ASP A 394 -12.11 19.11 -7.78
N ILE A 395 -11.70 19.74 -6.67
CA ILE A 395 -10.43 20.48 -6.59
C ILE A 395 -9.28 19.55 -6.18
N VAL A 396 -8.93 19.35 -4.91
CA VAL A 396 -7.54 18.95 -4.65
C VAL A 396 -7.41 18.25 -3.33
N VAL A 397 -7.29 16.91 -3.35
CA VAL A 397 -6.30 16.15 -2.56
C VAL A 397 -6.00 14.83 -3.27
N GLN A 398 -7.01 14.14 -3.81
CA GLN A 398 -6.83 12.75 -4.24
C GLN A 398 -6.16 12.61 -5.63
N PRO A 399 -5.12 11.77 -5.76
CA PRO A 399 -4.60 11.35 -7.06
C PRO A 399 -5.63 10.56 -7.87
N CYS A 400 -5.84 10.94 -9.12
CA CYS A 400 -6.77 10.24 -10.01
C CYS A 400 -6.27 8.83 -10.35
N LEU A 401 -4.95 8.64 -10.38
CA LEU A 401 -4.34 7.34 -10.57
C LEU A 401 -4.67 6.41 -9.40
N THR A 402 -4.47 6.84 -8.15
CA THR A 402 -4.77 6.01 -6.98
C THR A 402 -6.26 5.69 -6.90
N THR A 403 -7.16 6.63 -7.19
CA THR A 403 -8.60 6.32 -7.26
C THR A 403 -8.91 5.24 -8.30
N SER A 404 -8.25 5.26 -9.45
CA SER A 404 -8.47 4.27 -10.52
C SER A 404 -7.90 2.90 -10.15
N VAL A 405 -6.67 2.89 -9.62
CA VAL A 405 -5.99 1.67 -9.15
C VAL A 405 -6.79 1.00 -8.04
N ASN A 406 -7.27 1.75 -7.05
CA ASN A 406 -8.10 1.20 -5.98
C ASN A 406 -9.41 0.62 -6.52
N ARG A 407 -10.09 1.35 -7.42
CA ARG A 407 -11.38 0.91 -7.99
C ARG A 407 -11.28 -0.37 -8.81
N TYR A 408 -10.15 -0.60 -9.47
CA TYR A 408 -9.91 -1.79 -10.31
C TYR A 408 -8.75 -2.63 -9.76
N GLY A 409 -8.59 -2.70 -8.43
CA GLY A 409 -7.43 -3.31 -7.78
C GLY A 409 -7.17 -4.76 -8.20
N LEU A 410 -8.21 -5.60 -8.22
CA LEU A 410 -8.09 -6.99 -8.69
C LEU A 410 -7.65 -7.07 -10.17
N ALA A 411 -8.20 -6.22 -11.04
CA ALA A 411 -7.83 -6.20 -12.46
C ALA A 411 -6.38 -5.74 -12.65
N CYS A 412 -5.96 -4.72 -11.91
CA CYS A 412 -4.58 -4.24 -11.88
C CYS A 412 -3.61 -5.36 -11.44
N PHE A 413 -3.94 -6.08 -10.37
CA PHE A 413 -3.13 -7.20 -9.89
C PHE A 413 -3.02 -8.34 -10.92
N LEU A 414 -4.15 -8.76 -11.51
CA LEU A 414 -4.16 -9.83 -12.51
C LEU A 414 -3.41 -9.42 -13.78
N LEU A 415 -3.64 -8.19 -14.27
CA LEU A 415 -2.96 -7.65 -15.44
C LEU A 415 -1.45 -7.61 -15.22
N SER A 416 -1.01 -7.19 -14.04
CA SER A 416 0.40 -7.17 -13.66
C SER A 416 1.01 -8.56 -13.75
N ASN A 417 0.40 -9.57 -13.11
CA ASN A 417 0.90 -10.95 -13.15
C ASN A 417 0.95 -11.55 -14.57
N VAL A 418 -0.08 -11.31 -15.38
CA VAL A 418 -0.13 -11.82 -16.77
C VAL A 418 0.93 -11.13 -17.62
N LEU A 419 1.06 -9.81 -17.53
CA LEU A 419 2.02 -9.04 -18.31
C LEU A 419 3.47 -9.35 -17.90
N THR A 420 3.73 -9.62 -16.62
CA THR A 420 5.03 -10.17 -16.17
C THR A 420 5.35 -11.48 -16.89
N GLY A 421 4.41 -12.41 -16.94
CA GLY A 421 4.59 -13.67 -17.67
C GLY A 421 4.88 -13.43 -19.15
N VAL A 422 4.11 -12.56 -19.81
CA VAL A 422 4.32 -12.21 -21.22
C VAL A 422 5.72 -11.63 -21.47
N ILE A 423 6.18 -10.71 -20.62
CA ILE A 423 7.52 -10.11 -20.76
C ILE A 423 8.62 -11.14 -20.55
N ASN A 424 8.51 -12.01 -19.54
CA ASN A 424 9.48 -13.07 -19.28
C ASN A 424 9.53 -14.13 -20.38
N PHE A 425 8.44 -14.35 -21.12
CA PHE A 425 8.45 -15.21 -22.31
C PHE A 425 9.04 -14.52 -23.54
N ALA A 426 8.88 -13.20 -23.65
CA ALA A 426 9.28 -12.44 -24.84
C ALA A 426 10.74 -11.93 -24.78
N ILE A 427 11.28 -11.70 -23.59
CA ILE A 427 12.56 -11.03 -23.37
C ILE A 427 13.38 -11.84 -22.38
N ASP A 428 14.68 -12.02 -22.65
CA ASP A 428 15.64 -12.55 -21.68
C ASP A 428 15.96 -11.48 -20.62
N THR A 429 15.09 -11.42 -19.60
CA THR A 429 15.16 -10.43 -18.53
C THR A 429 16.44 -10.56 -17.69
N HIS A 430 17.05 -11.74 -17.64
CA HIS A 430 18.25 -12.01 -16.84
C HIS A 430 19.50 -11.32 -17.40
N ASN A 431 19.63 -11.24 -18.73
CA ASN A 431 20.81 -10.68 -19.40
C ASN A 431 20.60 -9.24 -19.92
N THR A 432 19.50 -8.59 -19.53
CA THR A 432 19.17 -7.24 -19.97
C THR A 432 19.97 -6.19 -19.18
N ASP A 433 20.53 -5.19 -19.87
CA ASP A 433 21.24 -4.06 -19.25
C ASP A 433 20.30 -3.11 -18.49
N ASP A 434 20.86 -2.33 -17.56
CA ASP A 434 20.08 -1.46 -16.67
C ASP A 434 19.20 -0.44 -17.40
N VAL A 435 19.65 0.12 -18.54
CA VAL A 435 18.89 1.13 -19.28
C VAL A 435 17.68 0.49 -19.93
N THR A 436 17.90 -0.61 -20.65
CA THR A 436 16.83 -1.37 -21.29
C THR A 436 15.84 -1.91 -20.25
N ALA A 437 16.33 -2.44 -19.12
CA ALA A 437 15.49 -2.90 -18.02
C ALA A 437 14.58 -1.79 -17.48
N MET A 438 15.13 -0.59 -17.27
CA MET A 438 14.33 0.55 -16.79
C MET A 438 13.29 1.02 -17.81
N CYS A 439 13.62 1.02 -19.11
CA CYS A 439 12.65 1.31 -20.16
C CYS A 439 11.50 0.30 -20.18
N ILE A 440 11.80 -1.00 -20.04
CA ILE A 440 10.80 -2.06 -19.98
C ILE A 440 9.92 -1.89 -18.74
N LEU A 441 10.52 -1.71 -17.56
CA LEU A 441 9.78 -1.53 -16.30
C LEU A 441 8.88 -0.30 -16.31
N PHE A 442 9.37 0.82 -16.85
CA PHE A 442 8.58 2.04 -17.02
C PHE A 442 7.41 1.81 -17.98
N GLY A 443 7.66 1.22 -19.15
CA GLY A 443 6.63 0.92 -20.14
C GLY A 443 5.58 -0.06 -19.63
N TYR A 444 6.00 -1.07 -18.88
CA TYR A 444 5.14 -2.04 -18.20
C TYR A 444 4.21 -1.35 -17.19
N LEU A 445 4.75 -0.55 -16.28
CA LEU A 445 3.96 0.16 -15.26
C LEU A 445 3.01 1.18 -15.91
N LEU A 446 3.48 1.90 -16.94
CA LEU A 446 2.66 2.84 -17.69
C LEU A 446 1.48 2.14 -18.36
N SER A 447 1.72 0.98 -18.99
CA SER A 447 0.69 0.19 -19.65
C SER A 447 -0.39 -0.28 -18.67
N ILE A 448 0.01 -0.76 -17.49
CA ILE A 448 -0.91 -1.18 -16.43
C ILE A 448 -1.73 0.02 -15.93
N CYS A 449 -1.07 1.14 -15.63
CA CYS A 449 -1.73 2.35 -15.14
C CYS A 449 -2.72 2.91 -16.18
N LEU A 450 -2.36 2.92 -17.46
CA LEU A 450 -3.23 3.33 -18.55
C LEU A 450 -4.45 2.41 -18.69
N ALA A 451 -4.25 1.10 -18.68
CA ALA A 451 -5.33 0.12 -18.81
C ALA A 451 -6.37 0.27 -17.69
N VAL A 452 -5.92 0.56 -16.46
CA VAL A 452 -6.78 0.74 -15.29
C VAL A 452 -7.45 2.13 -15.27
N HIS A 453 -6.78 3.15 -15.81
CA HIS A 453 -7.31 4.52 -15.84
C HIS A 453 -8.28 4.76 -17.02
N LEU A 454 -8.12 4.03 -18.13
CA LEU A 454 -8.93 4.21 -19.34
C LEU A 454 -10.45 4.04 -19.11
N PRO A 455 -10.95 3.06 -18.34
CA PRO A 455 -12.37 2.98 -18.01
C PRO A 455 -12.90 4.20 -17.26
N ALA A 456 -12.07 4.80 -16.38
CA ALA A 456 -12.43 6.02 -15.67
C ALA A 456 -12.53 7.21 -16.64
N PHE A 457 -11.61 7.29 -17.62
CA PHE A 457 -11.64 8.29 -18.68
C PHE A 457 -12.89 8.15 -19.57
N ILE A 458 -13.22 6.93 -20.01
CA ILE A 458 -14.40 6.66 -20.85
C ILE A 458 -15.66 7.13 -20.13
N LYS A 459 -15.82 6.78 -18.85
CA LYS A 459 -16.97 7.22 -18.04
C LYS A 459 -17.02 8.74 -17.90
N TRP A 460 -15.89 9.37 -17.58
CA TRP A 460 -15.80 10.82 -17.43
C TRP A 460 -16.14 11.56 -18.74
N ASN A 461 -15.63 11.08 -19.87
CA ASN A 461 -15.88 11.67 -21.19
C ASN A 461 -17.33 11.48 -21.65
N ALA A 462 -17.95 10.35 -21.30
CA ALA A 462 -19.37 10.10 -21.58
C ALA A 462 -20.31 11.00 -20.75
N GLN A 463 -19.93 11.37 -19.51
CA GLN A 463 -20.70 12.31 -18.68
C GLN A 463 -20.58 13.77 -19.12
N ARG A 464 -19.55 14.08 -19.91
CA ARG A 464 -19.28 15.41 -20.45
C ARG A 464 -20.04 15.69 -21.76
N ARG A 465 -20.29 14.65 -22.55
CA ARG A 465 -21.10 14.71 -23.77
C ARG A 465 -22.58 14.64 -23.40
#